data_AF-A0A1H2SIB0-F1
#
_entry.id   AF-A0A1H2SIB0-F1
#
_cell.length_a   1.000
_cell.length_b   1.000
_cell.length_c   1.000
_cell.angle_alpha   90.00
_cell.angle_beta   90.00
_cell.angle_gamma   90.00
#
_symmetry.space_group_name_H-M   'P 1'
#
loop_
_entity.id
_entity.type
_entity.pdbx_description
1 polymer ?
#
loop_
_entity_poly.entity_id
_entity_poly.type
_entity_poly.pdbx_seq_one_letter_code
_entity_poly.pdbx_strand_id
1 'polypeptide(L)'
;MNEKELTLNIEWKYEDYIYSHNFSLERVGGYISSITKQGEQFINPEHLYKFYGKNELSLNSLLDGYLYFSSPKHFNDPFDCLNNREEYIIKGGEGIKKHRENIGVCCFSLVNNNPLMWGHYTNSYSGFCLKFENKSLLQNTNIAIKSHVAYLKDYKPSNDNISKVISELKNVAIKTDVKEIIQKSLTMVFEYCWKYYDWKYEKEFRAVSINSNSFDRKIKFDKKDVKEIYIGQLMKSKDPHYYNLLMHILKKEYPHIKIYEVKPHPLVVKLDFEEITN
;
A
#
# COMPACT_ATOMS: atom_id res chain seq x y z
N MET A 1 -14.81 -34.58 -8.93
CA MET A 1 -15.94 -33.77 -8.42
C MET A 1 -15.30 -32.49 -7.92
N ASN A 2 -15.49 -31.36 -8.60
CA ASN A 2 -14.97 -30.08 -8.12
C ASN A 2 -15.73 -29.75 -6.84
N GLU A 3 -15.09 -29.97 -5.68
CA GLU A 3 -15.56 -29.40 -4.42
C GLU A 3 -15.71 -27.90 -4.69
N LYS A 4 -16.97 -27.42 -4.65
CA LYS A 4 -17.23 -25.98 -4.72
C LYS A 4 -16.55 -25.41 -3.49
N GLU A 5 -15.41 -24.78 -3.72
CA GLU A 5 -14.68 -24.03 -2.70
C GLU A 5 -15.70 -23.24 -1.88
N LEU A 6 -15.81 -23.57 -0.59
CA LEU A 6 -16.79 -22.91 0.27
C LEU A 6 -16.31 -21.47 0.52
N THR A 7 -16.98 -20.51 -0.12
CA THR A 7 -16.64 -19.09 0.00
C THR A 7 -17.60 -18.35 0.91
N LEU A 8 -17.07 -17.50 1.80
CA LEU A 8 -17.85 -16.53 2.54
C LEU A 8 -17.72 -15.15 1.87
N ASN A 9 -18.85 -14.59 1.44
CA ASN A 9 -18.93 -13.24 0.88
C ASN A 9 -19.40 -12.27 1.94
N ILE A 10 -18.62 -11.23 2.17
CA ILE A 10 -18.90 -10.21 3.18
C ILE A 10 -18.85 -8.84 2.51
N GLU A 11 -19.93 -8.08 2.65
CA GLU A 11 -20.02 -6.73 2.09
C GLU A 11 -20.31 -5.68 3.15
N TRP A 12 -19.67 -4.52 3.01
CA TRP A 12 -20.05 -3.32 3.75
C TRP A 12 -19.93 -2.08 2.88
N LYS A 13 -20.62 -1.02 3.31
CA LYS A 13 -20.64 0.26 2.60
C LYS A 13 -20.05 1.37 3.45
N TYR A 14 -19.33 2.28 2.79
CA TYR A 14 -18.89 3.54 3.36
C TYR A 14 -19.05 4.66 2.33
N GLU A 15 -19.80 5.71 2.63
CA GLU A 15 -20.17 6.75 1.66
C GLU A 15 -20.69 6.13 0.35
N ASP A 16 -20.01 6.35 -0.78
CA ASP A 16 -20.31 5.77 -2.09
C ASP A 16 -19.44 4.55 -2.45
N TYR A 17 -18.64 4.05 -1.51
CA TYR A 17 -17.83 2.84 -1.65
C TYR A 17 -18.54 1.61 -1.09
N ILE A 18 -18.49 0.52 -1.84
CA ILE A 18 -18.90 -0.82 -1.43
C ILE A 18 -17.64 -1.69 -1.40
N TYR A 19 -17.39 -2.31 -0.27
CA TYR A 19 -16.29 -3.24 -0.08
C TYR A 19 -16.86 -4.65 -0.12
N SER A 20 -16.26 -5.53 -0.90
CA SER A 20 -16.65 -6.92 -1.00
C SER A 20 -15.43 -7.81 -0.73
N HIS A 21 -15.60 -8.73 0.20
CA HIS A 21 -14.55 -9.58 0.73
C HIS A 21 -14.96 -11.04 0.56
N ASN A 22 -14.22 -11.77 -0.25
CA ASN A 22 -14.41 -13.19 -0.47
C ASN A 22 -13.31 -13.96 0.24
N PHE A 23 -13.71 -14.85 1.17
CA PHE A 23 -12.82 -15.73 1.89
C PHE A 23 -13.06 -17.18 1.49
N SER A 24 -12.01 -17.84 1.01
CA SER A 24 -11.95 -19.29 0.87
C SER A 24 -11.78 -19.92 2.25
N LEU A 25 -12.71 -20.82 2.60
CA LEU A 25 -12.67 -21.55 3.87
C LEU A 25 -11.82 -22.82 3.79
N GLU A 26 -11.44 -23.25 2.59
CA GLU A 26 -10.59 -24.43 2.34
C GLU A 26 -9.12 -24.05 2.14
N ARG A 27 -8.85 -22.87 1.56
CA ARG A 27 -7.51 -22.33 1.39
C ARG A 27 -7.27 -21.23 2.40
N VAL A 28 -6.64 -21.56 3.54
CA VAL A 28 -6.21 -20.56 4.53
C VAL A 28 -5.33 -19.51 3.82
N GLY A 29 -5.79 -18.26 3.76
CA GLY A 29 -5.15 -17.16 3.02
C GLY A 29 -5.72 -16.87 1.62
N GLY A 30 -6.66 -17.68 1.14
CA GLY A 30 -7.48 -17.40 -0.04
C GLY A 30 -8.46 -16.27 0.26
N TYR A 31 -8.01 -15.04 0.11
CA TYR A 31 -8.76 -13.84 0.40
C TYR A 31 -8.68 -12.87 -0.78
N ILE A 32 -9.84 -12.45 -1.28
CA ILE A 32 -9.95 -11.46 -2.35
C ILE A 32 -10.76 -10.29 -1.82
N SER A 33 -10.16 -9.10 -1.89
CA SER A 33 -10.83 -7.84 -1.61
C SER A 33 -11.13 -7.12 -2.92
N SER A 34 -12.36 -6.65 -3.08
CA SER A 34 -12.70 -5.70 -4.13
C SER A 34 -13.39 -4.47 -3.52
N ILE A 35 -13.22 -3.35 -4.21
CA ILE A 35 -13.87 -2.08 -3.86
C ILE A 35 -14.62 -1.64 -5.10
N THR A 36 -15.84 -1.18 -4.92
CA THR A 36 -16.68 -0.58 -5.97
C THR A 36 -17.06 0.82 -5.53
N LYS A 37 -17.03 1.78 -6.45
CA LYS A 37 -17.52 3.14 -6.20
C LYS A 37 -18.46 3.54 -7.33
N GLN A 38 -19.67 3.96 -6.99
CA GLN A 38 -20.70 4.37 -7.97
C GLN A 38 -20.97 3.32 -9.07
N GLY A 39 -20.86 2.03 -8.74
CA GLY A 39 -21.08 0.92 -9.68
C GLY A 39 -19.82 0.50 -10.47
N GLU A 40 -18.71 1.23 -10.35
CA GLU A 40 -17.45 0.86 -10.98
C GLU A 40 -16.54 0.12 -10.01
N GLN A 41 -16.17 -1.12 -10.34
CA GLN A 41 -15.24 -1.92 -9.55
C GLN A 41 -13.80 -1.48 -9.84
N PHE A 42 -13.02 -1.27 -8.78
CA PHE A 42 -11.60 -1.05 -8.89
C PHE A 42 -10.89 -2.33 -9.34
N ILE A 43 -10.14 -2.24 -10.44
CA ILE A 43 -9.36 -3.35 -10.98
C ILE A 43 -8.04 -3.52 -10.22
N ASN A 44 -7.54 -4.75 -10.11
CA ASN A 44 -6.19 -4.98 -9.61
C ASN A 44 -5.19 -4.37 -10.61
N PRO A 45 -4.31 -3.45 -10.19
CA PRO A 45 -3.45 -2.74 -11.11
C PRO A 45 -2.34 -3.65 -11.63
N GLU A 46 -2.02 -3.56 -12.92
CA GLU A 46 -0.89 -4.27 -13.53
C GLU A 46 0.46 -3.70 -13.08
N HIS A 47 0.51 -2.42 -12.72
CA HIS A 47 1.71 -1.71 -12.33
C HIS A 47 1.47 -0.89 -11.06
N LEU A 48 2.51 -0.78 -10.24
CA LEU A 48 2.49 0.02 -9.02
C LEU A 48 3.70 0.95 -8.99
N TYR A 49 3.48 2.19 -8.56
CA TYR A 49 4.53 3.19 -8.40
C TYR A 49 4.84 3.38 -6.93
N LYS A 50 6.13 3.41 -6.57
CA LYS A 50 6.56 3.72 -5.21
C LYS A 50 7.52 4.89 -5.21
N PHE A 51 7.16 5.93 -4.48
CA PHE A 51 7.97 7.13 -4.31
C PHE A 51 8.92 6.98 -3.13
N TYR A 52 10.13 7.48 -3.32
CA TYR A 52 11.22 7.42 -2.36
C TYR A 52 11.82 8.80 -2.16
N GLY A 53 11.89 9.21 -0.89
CA GLY A 53 12.68 10.36 -0.48
C GLY A 53 14.18 10.09 -0.61
N LYS A 54 14.96 11.17 -0.70
CA LYS A 54 16.42 11.14 -0.67
C LYS A 54 16.91 10.81 0.73
N ASN A 55 17.26 9.55 0.97
CA ASN A 55 17.94 9.07 2.18
C ASN A 55 18.61 7.72 1.92
N GLU A 56 19.45 7.27 2.85
CA GLU A 56 20.18 5.99 2.75
C GLU A 56 19.26 4.77 2.74
N LEU A 57 18.16 4.79 3.50
CA LEU A 57 17.21 3.68 3.55
C LEU A 57 16.55 3.44 2.18
N SER A 58 16.28 4.51 1.42
CA SER A 58 15.77 4.40 0.05
C SER A 58 16.75 3.68 -0.89
N LEU A 59 18.05 4.00 -0.79
CA LEU A 59 19.08 3.31 -1.59
C LEU A 59 19.25 1.87 -1.13
N ASN A 60 19.26 1.61 0.18
CA ASN A 60 19.35 0.26 0.73
C ASN A 60 18.16 -0.60 0.28
N SER A 61 16.94 -0.05 0.25
CA SER A 61 15.76 -0.72 -0.32
C SER A 61 15.99 -1.20 -1.75
N LEU A 62 16.62 -0.36 -2.57
CA LEU A 62 16.92 -0.67 -3.96
C LEU A 62 18.09 -1.67 -4.08
N LEU A 63 19.19 -1.44 -3.37
CA LEU A 63 20.38 -2.30 -3.37
C LEU A 63 20.05 -3.72 -2.89
N ASP A 64 19.34 -3.83 -1.78
CA ASP A 64 18.99 -5.10 -1.15
C ASP A 64 17.71 -5.72 -1.74
N GLY A 65 16.94 -4.97 -2.53
CA GLY A 65 15.69 -5.44 -3.14
C GLY A 65 14.59 -5.73 -2.12
N TYR A 66 14.23 -4.75 -1.26
CA TYR A 66 13.11 -4.89 -0.33
C TYR A 66 12.14 -3.70 -0.34
N LEU A 67 10.88 -4.00 -0.05
CA LEU A 67 9.85 -3.05 0.30
C LEU A 67 9.82 -2.88 1.82
N TYR A 68 9.87 -1.64 2.28
CA TYR A 68 9.66 -1.33 3.69
C TYR A 68 8.17 -1.13 3.98
N PHE A 69 7.70 -1.80 5.04
CA PHE A 69 6.34 -1.77 5.54
C PHE A 69 6.30 -0.93 6.82
N SER A 70 6.00 0.35 6.64
CA SER A 70 6.00 1.36 7.70
C SER A 70 4.95 1.05 8.78
N SER A 71 5.28 1.39 10.02
CA SER A 71 4.28 1.37 11.09
C SER A 71 3.25 2.47 10.81
N PRO A 72 1.94 2.18 10.84
CA PRO A 72 0.89 3.19 10.70
C PRO A 72 1.01 4.34 11.70
N LYS A 73 1.58 4.08 12.88
CA LYS A 73 1.82 5.10 13.93
C LYS A 73 2.80 6.20 13.53
N HIS A 74 3.55 6.01 12.44
CA HIS A 74 4.53 6.98 11.93
C HIS A 74 4.07 7.65 10.64
N PHE A 75 2.80 7.50 10.27
CA PHE A 75 2.25 8.20 9.12
C PHE A 75 2.22 9.70 9.39
N ASN A 76 2.52 10.48 8.35
CA ASN A 76 2.70 11.93 8.45
C ASN A 76 1.37 12.69 8.54
N ASP A 77 0.26 12.09 8.13
CA ASP A 77 -1.07 12.66 8.24
C ASP A 77 -1.79 12.06 9.47
N PRO A 78 -2.21 12.89 10.44
CA PRO A 78 -2.99 12.41 11.58
C PRO A 78 -4.34 11.82 11.16
N PHE A 79 -4.91 12.22 10.03
CA PHE A 79 -6.18 11.71 9.50
C PHE A 79 -6.04 10.50 8.56
N ASP A 80 -4.82 9.97 8.41
CA ASP A 80 -4.59 8.74 7.66
C ASP A 80 -4.75 7.52 8.59
N CYS A 81 -5.54 6.54 8.15
CA CYS A 81 -5.90 5.38 8.96
C CYS A 81 -6.50 5.82 10.31
N LEU A 82 -6.33 4.99 11.35
CA LEU A 82 -6.72 5.31 12.72
C LEU A 82 -5.67 6.09 13.52
N ASN A 83 -4.67 6.73 12.88
CA ASN A 83 -3.51 7.30 13.57
C ASN A 83 -3.89 8.25 14.72
N ASN A 84 -4.79 9.21 14.49
CA ASN A 84 -5.29 10.11 15.54
C ASN A 84 -6.56 9.65 16.27
N ARG A 85 -7.07 8.45 15.96
CA ARG A 85 -8.33 7.93 16.53
C ARG A 85 -8.14 6.68 17.36
N GLU A 86 -6.92 6.13 17.36
CA GLU A 86 -6.61 4.84 17.93
C GLU A 86 -7.13 4.69 19.36
N GLU A 87 -6.90 5.71 20.20
CA GLU A 87 -7.29 5.74 21.62
C GLU A 87 -8.82 5.76 21.86
N TYR A 88 -9.60 6.26 20.91
CA TYR A 88 -11.06 6.43 21.06
C TYR A 88 -11.85 5.26 20.49
N ILE A 89 -11.38 4.71 19.38
CA ILE A 89 -12.07 3.63 18.65
C ILE A 89 -11.71 2.29 19.27
N ILE A 90 -10.46 2.13 19.68
CA ILE A 90 -9.96 0.82 20.04
C ILE A 90 -9.81 0.73 21.53
N LYS A 91 -10.86 0.19 22.14
CA LYS A 91 -10.90 -0.19 23.54
C LYS A 91 -10.42 -1.64 23.63
N GLY A 92 -9.21 -1.87 24.13
CA GLY A 92 -8.60 -3.20 24.17
C GLY A 92 -7.39 -3.31 25.08
N GLY A 93 -7.09 -4.53 25.58
CA GLY A 93 -5.93 -4.81 26.42
C GLY A 93 -4.61 -4.94 25.62
N GLU A 94 -3.52 -5.28 26.31
CA GLU A 94 -2.14 -5.34 25.75
C GLU A 94 -2.01 -6.15 24.45
N GLY A 95 -2.85 -7.18 24.24
CA GLY A 95 -2.82 -8.01 23.02
C GLY A 95 -3.15 -7.26 21.72
N ILE A 96 -4.11 -6.32 21.76
CA ILE A 96 -4.47 -5.51 20.59
C ILE A 96 -3.36 -4.50 20.28
N LYS A 97 -2.76 -3.91 21.33
CA LYS A 97 -1.62 -3.00 21.21
C LYS A 97 -0.39 -3.70 20.58
N LYS A 98 -0.04 -4.89 21.07
CA LYS A 98 1.09 -5.69 20.55
C LYS A 98 0.85 -6.14 19.11
N HIS A 99 -0.39 -6.48 18.76
CA HIS A 99 -0.72 -6.85 17.38
C HIS A 99 -0.39 -5.73 16.38
N ARG A 100 -0.70 -4.48 16.73
CA ARG A 100 -0.44 -3.31 15.88
C ARG A 100 1.01 -2.93 15.70
N GLU A 101 1.81 -3.15 16.74
CA GLU A 101 3.26 -2.96 16.64
C GLU A 101 3.89 -3.86 15.58
N ASN A 102 3.21 -4.94 15.20
CA ASN A 102 3.61 -5.88 14.15
C ASN A 102 2.87 -5.69 12.82
N ILE A 103 2.02 -4.64 12.72
CA ILE A 103 1.42 -4.24 11.45
C ILE A 103 2.38 -3.32 10.71
N GLY A 104 2.53 -3.58 9.42
CA GLY A 104 3.23 -2.73 8.50
C GLY A 104 2.39 -2.46 7.26
N VAL A 105 2.48 -1.25 6.74
CA VAL A 105 1.77 -0.82 5.55
C VAL A 105 2.79 -0.32 4.54
N CYS A 106 2.72 -0.87 3.33
CA CYS A 106 3.51 -0.40 2.20
C CYS A 106 2.57 0.30 1.22
N CYS A 107 2.78 1.61 1.06
CA CYS A 107 2.00 2.47 0.19
C CYS A 107 2.61 2.55 -1.21
N PHE A 108 1.76 2.45 -2.22
CA PHE A 108 2.04 2.63 -3.64
C PHE A 108 1.04 3.62 -4.24
N SER A 109 1.35 4.15 -5.40
CA SER A 109 0.43 4.93 -6.23
C SER A 109 0.17 4.21 -7.55
N LEU A 110 -1.01 4.44 -8.11
CA LEU A 110 -1.35 4.02 -9.47
C LEU A 110 -0.77 4.97 -10.54
N VAL A 111 -0.20 6.10 -10.14
CA VAL A 111 0.33 7.12 -11.06
C VAL A 111 1.65 7.69 -10.57
N ASN A 112 2.49 8.14 -11.51
CA ASN A 112 3.70 8.90 -11.20
C ASN A 112 3.69 10.34 -11.73
N ASN A 113 2.61 10.77 -12.40
CA ASN A 113 2.53 12.06 -13.10
C ASN A 113 1.86 13.18 -12.28
N ASN A 114 1.75 13.00 -10.96
CA ASN A 114 1.15 14.00 -10.07
C ASN A 114 2.24 14.89 -9.43
N PRO A 115 2.25 16.22 -9.69
CA PRO A 115 3.27 17.12 -9.12
C PRO A 115 3.33 17.19 -7.59
N LEU A 116 2.19 17.02 -6.90
CA LEU A 116 2.13 17.02 -5.43
C LEU A 116 2.84 15.79 -4.85
N MET A 117 2.70 14.63 -5.50
CA MET A 117 3.41 13.40 -5.09
C MET A 117 4.92 13.60 -5.10
N TRP A 118 5.46 14.24 -6.13
CA TRP A 118 6.88 14.56 -6.20
C TRP A 118 7.30 15.60 -5.16
N GLY A 119 6.46 16.60 -4.90
CA GLY A 119 6.68 17.57 -3.82
C GLY A 119 6.81 16.91 -2.45
N HIS A 120 5.83 16.08 -2.08
CA HIS A 120 5.71 15.48 -0.75
C HIS A 120 6.61 14.27 -0.53
N TYR A 121 6.70 13.36 -1.49
CA TYR A 121 7.29 12.03 -1.28
C TYR A 121 8.70 11.85 -1.84
N THR A 122 9.26 12.86 -2.52
CA THR A 122 10.62 12.80 -3.08
C THR A 122 11.55 13.87 -2.55
N ASN A 123 11.28 14.40 -1.34
CA ASN A 123 12.01 15.56 -0.78
C ASN A 123 12.09 16.72 -1.80
N SER A 124 10.93 17.09 -2.36
CA SER A 124 10.80 18.13 -3.38
C SER A 124 11.70 17.86 -4.60
N TYR A 125 11.38 16.84 -5.38
CA TYR A 125 12.07 16.48 -6.65
C TYR A 125 13.56 16.12 -6.49
N SER A 126 13.98 15.72 -5.29
CA SER A 126 15.37 15.32 -5.01
C SER A 126 15.52 13.80 -4.79
N GLY A 127 14.41 13.08 -4.82
CA GLY A 127 14.30 11.62 -4.68
C GLY A 127 13.90 10.96 -6.00
N PHE A 128 13.36 9.75 -5.93
CA PHE A 128 13.02 8.95 -7.10
C PHE A 128 11.69 8.20 -6.93
N CYS A 129 11.19 7.65 -8.02
CA CYS A 129 10.01 6.77 -8.05
C CYS A 129 10.35 5.51 -8.84
N LEU A 130 9.97 4.34 -8.32
CA LEU A 130 10.09 3.06 -9.03
C LEU A 130 8.73 2.65 -9.57
N LYS A 131 8.72 2.11 -10.79
CA LYS A 131 7.57 1.38 -11.34
C LYS A 131 7.83 -0.11 -11.25
N PHE A 132 6.90 -0.81 -10.63
CA PHE A 132 6.90 -2.26 -10.51
C PHE A 132 5.82 -2.87 -11.39
N GLU A 133 6.09 -4.06 -11.93
CA GLU A 133 5.08 -4.98 -12.43
C GLU A 133 4.44 -5.72 -11.25
N ASN A 134 3.12 -5.64 -11.14
CA ASN A 134 2.34 -6.15 -10.00
C ASN A 134 1.78 -7.54 -10.26
N LYS A 135 2.63 -8.44 -10.75
CA LYS A 135 2.29 -9.86 -10.93
C LYS A 135 2.70 -10.68 -9.71
N SER A 136 4.00 -10.73 -9.43
CA SER A 136 4.60 -11.45 -8.29
C SER A 136 4.91 -10.55 -7.09
N LEU A 137 5.02 -9.23 -7.30
CA LEU A 137 5.54 -8.25 -6.33
C LEU A 137 4.99 -8.43 -4.90
N LEU A 138 3.67 -8.60 -4.80
CA LEU A 138 2.98 -8.64 -3.50
C LEU A 138 2.57 -10.07 -3.09
N GLN A 139 3.09 -11.12 -3.70
CA GLN A 139 2.70 -12.52 -3.40
C GLN A 139 3.35 -13.10 -2.13
N ASN A 140 4.08 -12.30 -1.35
CA ASN A 140 4.68 -12.76 -0.09
C ASN A 140 3.58 -13.13 0.94
N THR A 141 3.76 -14.26 1.64
CA THR A 141 2.80 -14.77 2.63
C THR A 141 2.61 -13.86 3.85
N ASN A 142 3.55 -12.97 4.12
CA ASN A 142 3.39 -11.95 5.17
C ASN A 142 2.48 -10.79 4.74
N ILE A 143 2.11 -10.68 3.45
CA ILE A 143 1.19 -9.67 2.93
C ILE A 143 -0.21 -10.27 2.87
N ALA A 144 -1.10 -9.84 3.77
CA ALA A 144 -2.46 -10.35 3.83
C ALA A 144 -3.45 -9.49 3.02
N ILE A 145 -3.29 -8.17 3.04
CA ILE A 145 -4.21 -7.26 2.36
C ILE A 145 -3.49 -6.57 1.21
N LYS A 146 -4.17 -6.50 0.06
CA LYS A 146 -3.79 -5.71 -1.11
C LYS A 146 -5.04 -4.98 -1.54
N SER A 147 -5.05 -3.66 -1.42
CA SER A 147 -6.28 -2.91 -1.59
C SER A 147 -6.03 -1.53 -2.15
N HIS A 148 -6.99 -1.05 -2.95
CA HIS A 148 -7.15 0.38 -3.17
C HIS A 148 -7.52 1.07 -1.85
N VAL A 149 -7.22 2.36 -1.78
CA VAL A 149 -7.59 3.21 -0.64
C VAL A 149 -8.89 3.94 -0.96
N ALA A 150 -9.86 3.87 -0.05
CA ALA A 150 -11.04 4.73 -0.16
C ALA A 150 -10.76 6.13 0.38
N TYR A 151 -11.22 7.13 -0.36
CA TYR A 151 -11.06 8.54 0.00
C TYR A 151 -12.37 9.07 0.55
N LEU A 152 -12.39 9.38 1.85
CA LEU A 152 -13.59 9.62 2.64
C LEU A 152 -13.62 11.06 3.18
N LYS A 153 -14.80 11.70 3.15
CA LYS A 153 -15.00 13.06 3.69
C LYS A 153 -15.52 13.04 5.11
N ASP A 154 -16.51 12.19 5.37
CA ASP A 154 -17.31 12.21 6.60
C ASP A 154 -17.02 11.00 7.47
N TYR A 155 -15.75 10.55 7.48
CA TYR A 155 -15.38 9.32 8.19
C TYR A 155 -15.71 9.41 9.69
N LYS A 156 -16.63 8.56 10.15
CA LYS A 156 -17.02 8.36 11.54
C LYS A 156 -16.53 7.00 12.06
N PRO A 157 -15.86 7.00 13.23
CA PRO A 157 -15.37 5.81 13.92
C PRO A 157 -16.33 4.65 14.17
N SER A 158 -17.62 4.95 14.34
CA SER A 158 -18.67 3.96 14.56
C SER A 158 -19.22 3.55 13.20
N ASN A 159 -18.58 2.60 12.54
CA ASN A 159 -19.16 2.04 11.35
C ASN A 159 -20.12 0.91 11.75
N ASP A 160 -21.42 1.23 11.75
CA ASP A 160 -22.47 0.26 12.05
C ASP A 160 -22.45 -0.92 11.07
N ASN A 161 -22.00 -0.70 9.83
CA ASN A 161 -21.95 -1.74 8.82
C ASN A 161 -20.89 -2.81 9.13
N ILE A 162 -19.66 -2.43 9.49
CA ILE A 162 -18.64 -3.43 9.87
C ILE A 162 -19.01 -4.11 11.19
N SER A 163 -19.59 -3.38 12.15
CA SER A 163 -20.04 -3.95 13.42
C SER A 163 -21.13 -5.00 13.21
N LYS A 164 -22.08 -4.71 12.31
CA LYS A 164 -23.12 -5.65 11.88
C LYS A 164 -22.51 -6.89 11.23
N VAL A 165 -21.61 -6.71 10.27
CA VAL A 165 -20.90 -7.80 9.59
C VAL A 165 -20.14 -8.70 10.59
N ILE A 166 -19.40 -8.11 11.53
CA ILE A 166 -18.68 -8.87 12.56
C ILE A 166 -19.65 -9.64 13.47
N SER A 167 -20.80 -9.06 13.79
CA SER A 167 -21.85 -9.75 14.55
C SER A 167 -22.42 -10.95 13.79
N GLU A 168 -22.71 -10.77 12.49
CA GLU A 168 -23.20 -11.83 11.61
C GLU A 168 -22.19 -12.97 11.48
N LEU A 169 -20.89 -12.67 11.36
CA LEU A 169 -19.81 -13.66 11.30
C LEU A 169 -19.80 -14.61 12.51
N LYS A 170 -20.19 -14.13 13.71
CA LYS A 170 -20.25 -14.98 14.91
C LYS A 170 -21.23 -16.13 14.76
N ASN A 171 -22.32 -15.92 14.02
CA ASN A 171 -23.38 -16.89 13.82
C ASN A 171 -23.09 -17.88 12.67
N VAL A 172 -22.05 -17.64 11.86
CA VAL A 172 -21.66 -18.55 10.76
C VAL A 172 -21.08 -19.84 11.34
N ALA A 173 -21.52 -21.01 10.86
CA ALA A 173 -21.08 -22.32 11.34
C ALA A 173 -19.71 -22.72 10.75
N ILE A 174 -18.65 -22.00 11.11
CA ILE A 174 -17.25 -22.27 10.73
C ILE A 174 -16.34 -22.32 11.97
N LYS A 175 -15.14 -22.89 11.82
CA LYS A 175 -14.16 -23.02 12.91
C LYS A 175 -13.75 -21.65 13.48
N THR A 176 -13.49 -21.59 14.78
CA THR A 176 -13.20 -20.34 15.52
C THR A 176 -11.95 -19.63 15.01
N ASP A 177 -10.88 -20.37 14.74
CA ASP A 177 -9.63 -19.86 14.16
C ASP A 177 -9.85 -19.19 12.80
N VAL A 178 -10.73 -19.75 11.96
CA VAL A 178 -11.12 -19.16 10.68
C VAL A 178 -11.90 -17.86 10.89
N LYS A 179 -12.83 -17.82 11.86
CA LYS A 179 -13.54 -16.57 12.21
C LYS A 179 -12.58 -15.48 12.65
N GLU A 180 -11.59 -15.81 13.47
CA GLU A 180 -10.58 -14.86 13.95
C GLU A 180 -9.75 -14.30 12.79
N ILE A 181 -9.34 -15.13 11.83
CA ILE A 181 -8.61 -14.69 10.62
C ILE A 181 -9.49 -13.75 9.78
N ILE A 182 -10.75 -14.10 9.54
CA ILE A 182 -11.69 -13.28 8.77
C ILE A 182 -11.87 -11.94 9.48
N GLN A 183 -12.27 -11.96 10.76
CA GLN A 183 -12.48 -10.74 11.55
C GLN A 183 -11.25 -9.84 11.51
N LYS A 184 -10.06 -10.40 11.73
CA LYS A 184 -8.79 -9.67 11.68
C LYS A 184 -8.54 -9.04 10.31
N SER A 185 -8.80 -9.78 9.23
CA SER A 185 -8.63 -9.28 7.86
C SER A 185 -9.58 -8.11 7.56
N LEU A 186 -10.86 -8.24 7.95
CA LEU A 186 -11.85 -7.17 7.78
C LEU A 186 -11.48 -5.92 8.59
N THR A 187 -11.07 -6.11 9.84
CA THR A 187 -10.59 -5.02 10.69
C THR A 187 -9.39 -4.33 10.04
N MET A 188 -8.42 -5.05 9.49
CA MET A 188 -7.26 -4.41 8.85
C MET A 188 -7.62 -3.59 7.62
N VAL A 189 -8.53 -4.07 6.76
CA VAL A 189 -9.02 -3.26 5.64
C VAL A 189 -9.65 -1.99 6.17
N PHE A 190 -10.53 -2.13 7.16
CA PHE A 190 -11.25 -1.01 7.75
C PHE A 190 -10.34 0.00 8.45
N GLU A 191 -9.30 -0.45 9.14
CA GLU A 191 -8.40 0.43 9.89
C GLU A 191 -7.36 1.10 8.99
N TYR A 192 -6.92 0.43 7.91
CA TYR A 192 -5.72 0.83 7.15
C TYR A 192 -5.92 1.08 5.65
N CYS A 193 -7.11 0.87 5.08
CA CYS A 193 -7.35 1.04 3.63
C CYS A 193 -8.30 2.20 3.31
N TRP A 194 -8.20 3.30 4.05
CA TRP A 194 -8.88 4.56 3.74
C TRP A 194 -8.00 5.76 4.11
N LYS A 195 -8.31 6.92 3.52
CA LYS A 195 -7.64 8.19 3.76
C LYS A 195 -8.61 9.35 3.63
N TYR A 196 -8.26 10.51 4.20
CA TYR A 196 -9.05 11.72 4.02
C TYR A 196 -9.15 12.13 2.55
N TYR A 197 -10.34 12.59 2.15
CA TYR A 197 -10.73 12.78 0.75
C TYR A 197 -9.75 13.62 -0.09
N ASP A 198 -9.15 14.65 0.50
CA ASP A 198 -8.29 15.58 -0.24
C ASP A 198 -6.99 14.92 -0.74
N TRP A 199 -6.63 13.75 -0.21
CA TRP A 199 -5.52 12.95 -0.70
C TRP A 199 -5.86 12.04 -1.89
N LYS A 200 -7.08 12.12 -2.45
CA LYS A 200 -7.51 11.29 -3.61
C LYS A 200 -6.58 11.35 -4.81
N TYR A 201 -5.79 12.42 -4.92
CA TYR A 201 -4.83 12.62 -6.00
C TYR A 201 -3.67 11.62 -5.97
N GLU A 202 -3.41 10.98 -4.82
CA GLU A 202 -2.37 9.97 -4.67
C GLU A 202 -2.71 8.67 -5.40
N LYS A 203 -4.01 8.38 -5.61
CA LYS A 203 -4.50 7.11 -6.18
C LYS A 203 -3.78 5.92 -5.54
N GLU A 204 -3.92 5.80 -4.23
CA GLU A 204 -3.09 4.96 -3.41
C GLU A 204 -3.54 3.50 -3.44
N PHE A 205 -2.57 2.59 -3.50
CA PHE A 205 -2.75 1.15 -3.34
C PHE A 205 -1.87 0.68 -2.17
N ARG A 206 -2.44 -0.04 -1.21
CA ARG A 206 -1.76 -0.49 0.00
C ARG A 206 -1.57 -1.98 0.01
N ALA A 207 -0.37 -2.41 0.41
CA ALA A 207 -0.10 -3.75 0.89
C ALA A 207 0.01 -3.70 2.42
N VAL A 208 -0.78 -4.51 3.13
CA VAL A 208 -0.75 -4.58 4.60
C VAL A 208 -0.25 -5.94 5.04
N SER A 209 0.74 -5.93 5.92
CA SER A 209 1.32 -7.15 6.45
C SER A 209 0.53 -7.69 7.64
N ILE A 210 0.43 -9.02 7.72
CA ILE A 210 -0.01 -9.74 8.92
C ILE A 210 1.20 -10.50 9.45
N ASN A 211 1.69 -10.12 10.61
CA ASN A 211 2.60 -10.96 11.38
C ASN A 211 2.19 -10.92 12.87
N SER A 212 2.15 -12.09 13.50
CA SER A 212 1.88 -12.25 14.93
C SER A 212 3.14 -12.12 15.80
N ASN A 213 4.33 -12.17 15.18
CA ASN A 213 5.65 -12.10 15.82
C ASN A 213 6.39 -10.81 15.43
N SER A 214 7.66 -10.69 15.86
CA SER A 214 8.56 -9.61 15.42
C SER A 214 8.66 -9.58 13.90
N PHE A 215 8.13 -8.54 13.30
CA PHE A 215 8.16 -8.34 11.85
C PHE A 215 9.36 -7.46 11.48
N ASP A 216 10.28 -7.97 10.67
CA ASP A 216 11.47 -7.23 10.18
C ASP A 216 11.09 -6.03 9.27
N ARG A 217 9.81 -5.83 8.97
CA ARG A 217 9.25 -4.74 8.13
C ARG A 217 9.84 -4.63 6.72
N LYS A 218 10.81 -5.46 6.37
CA LYS A 218 11.43 -5.58 5.07
C LYS A 218 10.90 -6.84 4.40
N ILE A 219 10.18 -6.67 3.31
CA ILE A 219 9.74 -7.78 2.47
C ILE A 219 10.51 -7.71 1.16
N LYS A 220 11.24 -8.78 0.83
CA LYS A 220 12.00 -8.86 -0.42
C LYS A 220 11.07 -8.84 -1.64
N PHE A 221 11.52 -8.16 -2.69
CA PHE A 221 10.91 -8.24 -4.01
C PHE A 221 11.93 -8.78 -5.02
N ASP A 222 11.45 -9.35 -6.12
CA ASP A 222 12.32 -9.75 -7.22
C ASP A 222 12.73 -8.52 -8.02
N LYS A 223 14.03 -8.26 -8.17
CA LYS A 223 14.55 -7.10 -8.87
C LYS A 223 14.05 -6.99 -10.32
N LYS A 224 13.69 -8.11 -10.95
CA LYS A 224 13.08 -8.14 -12.30
C LYS A 224 11.69 -7.50 -12.37
N ASP A 225 11.02 -7.37 -11.22
CA ASP A 225 9.70 -6.76 -11.14
C ASP A 225 9.81 -5.23 -11.24
N VAL A 226 10.98 -4.64 -11.00
CA VAL A 226 11.25 -3.22 -11.28
C VAL A 226 11.45 -3.05 -12.78
N LYS A 227 10.68 -2.15 -13.41
CA LYS A 227 10.75 -1.93 -14.87
C LYS A 227 11.36 -0.59 -15.23
N GLU A 228 11.07 0.42 -14.44
CA GLU A 228 11.45 1.80 -14.70
C GLU A 228 11.78 2.51 -13.39
N ILE A 229 12.75 3.41 -13.44
CA ILE A 229 13.01 4.39 -12.39
C ILE A 229 12.87 5.80 -12.95
N TYR A 230 12.33 6.67 -12.12
CA TYR A 230 12.10 8.07 -12.40
C TYR A 230 12.86 8.89 -11.36
N ILE A 231 13.81 9.71 -11.79
CA ILE A 231 14.71 10.47 -10.92
C ILE A 231 14.31 11.95 -11.00
N GLY A 232 14.10 12.59 -9.84
CA GLY A 232 13.76 14.01 -9.82
C GLY A 232 14.94 14.90 -10.25
N GLN A 233 14.66 15.92 -11.06
CA GLN A 233 15.66 16.83 -11.64
C GLN A 233 16.61 17.50 -10.62
N LEU A 234 16.21 17.62 -9.34
CA LEU A 234 17.02 18.29 -8.33
C LEU A 234 17.98 17.33 -7.63
N MET A 235 17.88 16.01 -7.84
CA MET A 235 18.74 15.04 -7.17
C MET A 235 20.21 15.29 -7.51
N LYS A 236 20.55 15.32 -8.81
CA LYS A 236 21.94 15.45 -9.27
C LYS A 236 22.55 16.79 -8.89
N SER A 237 21.80 17.88 -9.01
CA SER A 237 22.30 19.23 -8.71
C SER A 237 22.44 19.49 -7.21
N LYS A 238 21.53 18.97 -6.37
CA LYS A 238 21.62 19.12 -4.91
C LYS A 238 22.56 18.13 -4.25
N ASP A 239 22.73 16.94 -4.82
CA ASP A 239 23.53 15.87 -4.23
C ASP A 239 24.12 14.94 -5.31
N PRO A 240 25.20 15.38 -5.97
CA PRO A 240 25.87 14.59 -7.00
C PRO A 240 26.36 13.23 -6.48
N HIS A 241 26.74 13.14 -5.21
CA HIS A 241 27.24 11.90 -4.61
C HIS A 241 26.12 10.86 -4.50
N TYR A 242 24.97 11.24 -3.92
CA TYR A 242 23.80 10.36 -3.84
C TYR A 242 23.33 9.91 -5.23
N TYR A 243 23.28 10.83 -6.19
CA TYR A 243 22.94 10.52 -7.58
C TYR A 243 23.91 9.49 -8.19
N ASN A 244 25.23 9.68 -8.03
CA ASN A 244 26.22 8.75 -8.56
C ASN A 244 26.12 7.37 -7.91
N LEU A 245 25.84 7.30 -6.60
CA LEU A 245 25.61 6.04 -5.91
C LEU A 245 24.35 5.33 -6.41
N LEU A 246 23.25 6.07 -6.61
CA LEU A 246 22.04 5.53 -7.24
C LEU A 246 22.35 4.96 -8.62
N MET A 247 23.00 5.73 -9.50
CA MET A 247 23.37 5.27 -10.85
C MET A 247 24.27 4.03 -10.82
N HIS A 248 25.21 3.94 -9.88
CA HIS A 248 26.04 2.75 -9.70
C HIS A 248 25.21 1.51 -9.33
N ILE A 249 24.25 1.66 -8.39
CA ILE A 249 23.32 0.58 -8.01
C ILE A 249 22.49 0.15 -9.23
N LEU A 250 21.94 1.11 -9.98
CA LEU A 250 21.11 0.82 -11.16
C LEU A 250 21.89 0.04 -12.22
N LYS A 251 23.10 0.48 -12.55
CA LYS A 251 23.95 -0.20 -13.54
C LYS A 251 24.30 -1.62 -13.14
N LYS A 252 24.55 -1.86 -11.85
CA LYS A 252 24.98 -3.17 -11.33
C LYS A 252 23.83 -4.14 -11.09
N GLU A 253 22.78 -3.66 -10.44
CA GLU A 253 21.70 -4.50 -9.90
C GLU A 253 20.44 -4.49 -10.78
N TYR A 254 20.28 -3.47 -11.64
CA TYR A 254 19.10 -3.26 -12.49
C TYR A 254 19.47 -2.93 -13.94
N PRO A 255 20.35 -3.69 -14.61
CA PRO A 255 20.80 -3.37 -15.97
C PRO A 255 19.68 -3.38 -17.02
N HIS A 256 18.51 -3.92 -16.68
CA HIS A 256 17.36 -4.11 -17.58
C HIS A 256 16.34 -2.97 -17.53
N ILE A 257 16.44 -2.05 -16.56
CA ILE A 257 15.39 -1.05 -16.35
C ILE A 257 15.63 0.20 -17.19
N LYS A 258 14.56 0.89 -17.55
CA LYS A 258 14.65 2.22 -18.16
C LYS A 258 14.79 3.29 -17.08
N ILE A 259 15.58 4.31 -17.35
CA ILE A 259 15.86 5.40 -16.43
C ILE A 259 15.31 6.69 -17.03
N TYR A 260 14.52 7.43 -16.26
CA TYR A 260 13.93 8.69 -16.67
C TYR A 260 14.34 9.81 -15.72
N GLU A 261 14.63 11.00 -16.25
CA GLU A 261 14.65 12.24 -15.49
C GLU A 261 13.26 12.88 -15.50
N VAL A 262 12.84 13.43 -14.35
CA VAL A 262 11.53 14.06 -14.17
C VAL A 262 11.67 15.53 -13.83
N LYS A 263 11.05 16.37 -14.66
CA LYS A 263 11.06 17.82 -14.50
C LYS A 263 9.67 18.43 -14.67
N PRO A 264 9.34 19.51 -13.95
CA PRO A 264 8.17 20.33 -14.26
C PRO A 264 8.30 20.93 -15.65
N HIS A 265 7.26 20.85 -16.47
CA HIS A 265 7.24 21.51 -17.76
C HIS A 265 7.21 23.04 -17.56
N PRO A 266 8.03 23.83 -18.28
CA PRO A 266 8.22 25.26 -17.98
C PRO A 266 6.98 26.14 -18.27
N LEU A 267 6.09 25.68 -19.14
CA LEU A 267 4.92 26.46 -19.60
C LEU A 267 3.57 25.82 -19.30
N VAL A 268 3.54 24.56 -18.86
CA VAL A 268 2.31 23.78 -18.72
C VAL A 268 2.38 23.07 -17.38
N VAL A 269 1.29 23.07 -16.63
CA VAL A 269 1.23 22.43 -15.30
C VAL A 269 1.18 20.91 -15.44
N LYS A 270 2.32 20.32 -15.81
CA LYS A 270 2.55 18.88 -15.97
C LYS A 270 4.00 18.52 -15.68
N LEU A 271 4.27 17.21 -15.63
CA LEU A 271 5.61 16.67 -15.55
C LEU A 271 6.04 16.14 -16.93
N ASP A 272 7.29 16.42 -17.29
CA ASP A 272 7.96 15.78 -18.42
C ASP A 272 8.88 14.67 -17.92
N PHE A 273 8.97 13.61 -18.72
CA PHE A 273 9.72 12.39 -18.44
C PHE A 273 10.69 12.15 -19.60
N GLU A 274 11.98 12.35 -19.36
CA GLU A 274 13.02 12.21 -20.38
C GLU A 274 13.84 10.96 -20.12
N GLU A 275 13.85 10.01 -21.06
CA GLU A 275 14.64 8.79 -20.93
C GLU A 275 16.13 9.14 -21.02
N ILE A 276 16.93 8.60 -20.10
CA ILE A 276 18.38 8.76 -20.05
C ILE A 276 19.07 7.40 -20.13
N THR A 277 20.25 7.39 -20.73
CA THR A 277 21.06 6.18 -20.89
C THR A 277 21.70 5.76 -19.57
N ASN A 278 21.66 4.45 -19.29
CA ASN A 278 22.34 3.80 -18.16
C ASN A 278 23.85 3.66 -18.40
#